data_AF-A0A1G6Y3U2-F1
#
_entry.id   AF-A0A1G6Y3U2-F1
#
_cell.length_a   1.000
_cell.length_b   1.000
_cell.length_c   1.000
_cell.angle_alpha   90.00
_cell.angle_beta   90.00
_cell.angle_gamma   90.00
#
_symmetry.space_group_name_H-M   'P 1'
#
loop_
_entity.id
_entity.type
_entity.pdbx_description
1 polymer ?
#
loop_
_entity_poly.entity_id
_entity_poly.type
_entity_poly.pdbx_seq_one_letter_code
_entity_poly.pdbx_strand_id
1 'polypeptide(L)'
;MDEDAVDGTELPDDAVQWRRDANTSRTVRLLWTFGVSTFFAAISIVVSWRLYRMASGVGGGIVVIALLAALATTVLALAATDEPERYLEWLPGDVPSGTRLDRAMDAAVGTVVMGIIIGSLLGIGRYISQNELLAVGASPFTALVTLLLPLALVALVLASFLQSVGTFDRDAQTIYLYEPKQAIDLAVIEDVSVRPIGDAAVLSLRYAQPGGQYVQGPRRLVVPPAVARDVAAIVNGEQ
;
A
#
# COMPACT_ATOMS: atom_id res chain seq x y z
N MET A 1 -0.67 -25.27 4.28
CA MET A 1 -0.43 -25.11 5.72
C MET A 1 -1.23 -23.89 6.10
N ASP A 2 -2.45 -24.15 6.57
CA ASP A 2 -3.39 -23.15 7.05
C ASP A 2 -2.94 -22.75 8.45
N GLU A 3 -2.32 -21.58 8.56
CA GLU A 3 -2.04 -20.96 9.86
C GLU A 3 -2.91 -19.71 9.98
N ASP A 4 -3.83 -19.83 10.95
CA ASP A 4 -4.56 -18.78 11.65
C ASP A 4 -5.78 -18.18 10.96
N ALA A 5 -6.75 -19.07 10.70
CA ALA A 5 -8.12 -18.77 11.09
C ALA A 5 -8.12 -18.43 12.58
N VAL A 6 -8.34 -17.15 12.91
CA VAL A 6 -8.52 -16.72 14.29
C VAL A 6 -9.69 -17.51 14.85
N ASP A 7 -9.36 -18.29 15.88
CA ASP A 7 -10.24 -19.14 16.65
C ASP A 7 -11.59 -18.46 16.90
N GLY A 8 -12.67 -19.20 16.67
CA GLY A 8 -14.05 -18.78 16.84
C GLY A 8 -14.43 -18.66 18.31
N THR A 9 -13.65 -17.94 19.11
CA THR A 9 -14.16 -17.38 20.37
C THR A 9 -15.23 -16.37 20.02
N GLU A 10 -16.47 -16.66 20.44
CA GLU A 10 -17.59 -15.72 20.45
C GLU A 10 -17.08 -14.34 20.91
N LEU A 11 -16.95 -13.42 19.96
CA LEU A 11 -16.77 -12.01 20.28
C LEU A 11 -18.08 -11.59 20.98
N PRO A 12 -18.01 -10.87 22.12
CA PRO A 12 -19.21 -10.29 22.70
C PRO A 12 -19.94 -9.45 21.64
N ASP A 13 -21.27 -9.42 21.68
CA ASP A 13 -22.12 -8.79 20.64
C ASP A 13 -21.74 -7.32 20.35
N ASP A 14 -21.07 -6.65 21.28
CA ASP A 14 -20.62 -5.25 21.19
C ASP A 14 -19.12 -5.05 20.87
N ALA A 15 -18.36 -6.13 20.63
CA ALA A 15 -16.95 -6.04 20.26
C ALA A 15 -16.76 -5.76 18.75
N VAL A 16 -16.03 -4.69 18.43
CA VAL A 16 -15.73 -4.28 17.06
C VAL A 16 -14.33 -4.72 16.68
N GLN A 17 -14.22 -5.82 15.93
CA GLN A 17 -12.97 -6.23 15.30
C GLN A 17 -12.67 -5.36 14.07
N TRP A 18 -11.43 -4.88 13.94
CA TRP A 18 -10.98 -4.21 12.73
C TRP A 18 -9.68 -4.81 12.20
N ARG A 19 -9.66 -4.97 10.88
CA ARG A 19 -8.47 -5.31 10.11
C ARG A 19 -8.25 -4.26 9.05
N ARG A 20 -7.22 -3.44 9.23
CA ARG A 20 -6.78 -2.42 8.29
C ARG A 20 -5.56 -2.93 7.56
N ASP A 21 -5.79 -3.52 6.40
CA ASP A 21 -4.77 -3.92 5.45
C ASP A 21 -5.04 -3.27 4.08
N ALA A 22 -4.24 -3.60 3.07
CA ALA A 22 -4.43 -3.08 1.71
C ALA A 22 -5.78 -3.46 1.06
N ASN A 23 -6.57 -4.33 1.68
CA ASN A 23 -7.88 -4.74 1.17
C ASN A 23 -9.00 -3.89 1.77
N THR A 24 -8.88 -3.51 3.03
CA THR A 24 -9.91 -2.74 3.73
C THR A 24 -9.73 -1.22 3.61
N SER A 25 -8.51 -0.72 3.37
CA SER A 25 -8.24 0.73 3.25
C SER A 25 -7.75 1.13 1.86
N ARG A 26 -8.47 2.07 1.23
CA ARG A 26 -8.11 2.64 -0.08
C ARG A 26 -6.80 3.41 -0.01
N THR A 27 -6.55 4.13 1.07
CA THR A 27 -5.29 4.86 1.29
C THR A 27 -4.12 3.90 1.35
N VAL A 28 -4.20 2.84 2.16
CA VAL A 28 -3.14 1.83 2.28
C VAL A 28 -2.93 1.13 0.94
N ARG A 29 -4.01 0.78 0.24
CA ARG A 29 -3.97 0.18 -1.10
C ARG A 29 -3.23 1.06 -2.09
N LEU A 30 -3.56 2.36 -2.16
CA LEU A 30 -2.93 3.30 -3.09
C LEU A 30 -1.44 3.51 -2.79
N LEU A 31 -1.06 3.71 -1.52
CA LEU A 31 0.35 3.87 -1.15
C LEU A 31 1.16 2.61 -1.43
N TRP A 32 0.60 1.45 -1.09
CA TRP A 32 1.24 0.16 -1.36
C TRP A 32 1.39 -0.06 -2.87
N THR A 33 0.31 0.13 -3.63
CA THR A 33 0.29 -0.05 -5.08
C THR A 33 1.28 0.89 -5.75
N PHE A 34 1.29 2.19 -5.38
CA PHE A 34 2.25 3.16 -5.90
C PHE A 34 3.69 2.74 -5.61
N GLY A 35 3.98 2.32 -4.38
CA GLY A 35 5.30 1.87 -3.97
C GLY A 35 5.79 0.67 -4.78
N VAL A 36 5.02 -0.43 -4.74
CA VAL A 36 5.35 -1.68 -5.43
C VAL A 36 5.46 -1.47 -6.93
N SER A 37 4.47 -0.83 -7.54
CA SER A 37 4.45 -0.60 -8.99
C SER A 37 5.64 0.20 -9.48
N THR A 38 6.09 1.22 -8.73
CA THR A 38 7.24 2.05 -9.10
C THR A 38 8.53 1.23 -9.14
N PHE A 39 8.76 0.37 -8.15
CA PHE A 39 9.93 -0.52 -8.13
C PHE A 39 9.90 -1.54 -9.27
N PHE A 40 8.76 -2.21 -9.47
CA PHE A 40 8.61 -3.16 -10.58
C PHE A 40 8.77 -2.48 -11.94
N ALA A 41 8.26 -1.26 -12.11
CA ALA A 41 8.45 -0.47 -13.33
C ALA A 41 9.93 -0.13 -13.55
N ALA A 42 10.63 0.35 -12.52
CA ALA A 42 12.05 0.66 -12.61
C ALA A 42 12.90 -0.57 -12.98
N ILE A 43 12.68 -1.71 -12.33
CA ILE A 43 13.36 -2.98 -12.64
C ILE A 43 13.06 -3.40 -14.08
N SER A 44 11.78 -3.39 -14.47
CA SER A 44 11.34 -3.77 -15.80
C SER A 44 11.98 -2.88 -16.87
N ILE A 45 12.09 -1.58 -16.65
CA ILE A 45 12.75 -0.64 -17.56
C ILE A 45 14.23 -0.97 -17.71
N VAL A 46 14.95 -1.22 -16.61
CA VAL A 46 16.38 -1.56 -16.66
C VAL A 46 16.62 -2.86 -17.44
N VAL A 47 15.84 -3.90 -17.15
CA VAL A 47 15.93 -5.19 -17.85
C VAL A 47 15.58 -5.05 -19.33
N SER A 48 14.45 -4.40 -19.62
CA SER A 48 13.96 -4.16 -20.98
C SER A 48 14.95 -3.37 -21.82
N TRP A 49 15.57 -2.34 -21.24
CA TRP A 49 16.59 -1.54 -21.90
C TRP A 49 17.83 -2.38 -22.24
N ARG A 50 18.23 -3.29 -21.34
CA ARG A 50 19.35 -4.20 -21.58
C ARG A 50 19.04 -5.17 -22.71
N LEU A 51 17.85 -5.76 -22.72
CA LEU A 51 17.37 -6.67 -23.77
C LEU A 51 17.26 -5.95 -25.12
N TYR A 52 16.68 -4.76 -25.13
CA TYR A 52 16.57 -3.92 -26.32
C TYR A 52 17.94 -3.65 -26.92
N ARG A 53 18.93 -3.26 -26.09
CA ARG A 53 20.29 -2.99 -26.57
C ARG A 53 20.93 -4.24 -27.20
N MET A 54 20.80 -5.40 -26.56
CA MET A 54 21.33 -6.66 -27.09
C MET A 54 20.67 -7.02 -28.44
N ALA A 55 19.34 -6.95 -28.50
CA ALA A 55 18.59 -7.27 -29.71
C ALA A 55 18.84 -6.26 -30.84
N SER A 56 19.00 -4.98 -30.52
CA SER A 56 19.27 -3.92 -31.49
C SER A 56 20.59 -4.12 -32.25
N GLY A 57 21.59 -4.77 -31.62
CA GLY A 57 22.85 -5.13 -32.27
C GLY A 57 22.68 -6.10 -33.45
N VAL A 58 21.56 -6.82 -33.54
CA VAL A 58 21.22 -7.76 -34.62
C VAL A 58 19.95 -7.31 -35.37
N GLY A 59 19.54 -6.05 -35.21
CA GLY A 59 18.33 -5.50 -35.84
C GLY A 59 16.99 -5.93 -35.19
N GLY A 60 17.03 -6.71 -34.11
CA GLY A 60 15.85 -7.22 -33.40
C GLY A 60 15.22 -6.28 -32.36
N GLY A 61 15.66 -5.02 -32.27
CA GLY A 61 15.19 -4.08 -31.24
C GLY A 61 13.67 -3.88 -31.23
N ILE A 62 13.04 -3.89 -32.41
CA ILE A 62 11.57 -3.73 -32.55
C ILE A 62 10.79 -4.89 -31.91
N VAL A 63 11.35 -6.10 -31.91
CA VAL A 63 10.73 -7.29 -31.32
C VAL A 63 10.59 -7.12 -29.81
N VAL A 64 11.60 -6.54 -29.15
CA VAL A 64 11.55 -6.26 -27.71
C VAL A 64 10.47 -5.24 -27.40
N ILE A 65 10.35 -4.19 -28.21
CA ILE A 65 9.28 -3.18 -28.04
C ILE A 65 7.90 -3.80 -28.22
N ALA A 66 7.71 -4.61 -29.26
CA ALA A 66 6.44 -5.30 -29.52
C ALA A 66 6.06 -6.26 -28.38
N LEU A 67 7.04 -6.99 -27.84
CA LEU A 67 6.83 -7.87 -26.68
C LEU A 67 6.37 -7.08 -25.44
N LEU A 68 7.01 -5.96 -25.13
CA LEU A 68 6.63 -5.13 -23.98
C LEU A 68 5.24 -4.52 -24.17
N ALA A 69 4.92 -4.07 -25.37
CA ALA A 69 3.58 -3.58 -25.71
C ALA A 69 2.53 -4.70 -25.53
N ALA A 70 2.80 -5.90 -26.05
CA ALA A 70 1.90 -7.05 -25.89
C ALA A 70 1.67 -7.42 -24.42
N LEU A 71 2.73 -7.41 -23.60
CA LEU A 71 2.63 -7.67 -22.15
C LEU A 71 1.78 -6.60 -21.45
N ALA A 72 2.03 -5.32 -21.72
CA ALA A 72 1.25 -4.22 -21.16
C ALA A 72 -0.23 -4.32 -21.57
N THR A 73 -0.52 -4.59 -22.85
CA THR A 73 -1.89 -4.78 -23.34
C THR A 73 -2.55 -5.98 -22.68
N THR A 74 -1.83 -7.09 -22.47
CA THR A 74 -2.37 -8.28 -21.80
C THR A 74 -2.76 -7.98 -20.36
N VAL A 75 -1.90 -7.29 -19.61
CA VAL A 75 -2.20 -6.87 -18.22
C VAL A 75 -3.43 -5.97 -18.18
N LEU A 76 -3.51 -4.98 -19.08
CA LEU A 76 -4.65 -4.06 -19.14
C LEU A 76 -5.95 -4.77 -19.57
N ALA A 77 -5.86 -5.76 -20.47
CA ALA A 77 -7.00 -6.56 -20.89
C ALA A 77 -7.54 -7.40 -19.73
N LEU A 78 -6.66 -8.08 -18.98
CA LEU A 78 -7.04 -8.85 -17.79
C LEU A 78 -7.64 -7.96 -16.69
N ALA A 79 -7.11 -6.75 -16.52
CA ALA A 79 -7.65 -5.80 -15.54
C ALA A 79 -9.03 -5.24 -15.93
N ALA A 80 -9.38 -5.27 -17.22
CA ALA A 80 -10.67 -4.82 -17.72
C ALA A 80 -11.76 -5.90 -17.69
N THR A 81 -11.39 -7.16 -17.40
CA THR A 81 -12.35 -8.27 -17.29
C THR A 81 -12.86 -8.44 -15.86
N ASP A 82 -14.15 -8.74 -15.73
CA ASP A 82 -14.80 -8.99 -14.43
C ASP A 82 -14.43 -10.37 -13.82
N GLU A 83 -13.89 -11.30 -14.62
CA GLU A 83 -13.50 -12.65 -14.20
C GLU A 83 -12.05 -13.01 -14.64
N PRO A 84 -11.01 -12.37 -14.10
CA PRO A 84 -9.63 -12.63 -14.51
C PRO A 84 -9.15 -14.05 -14.14
N GLU A 85 -9.70 -14.65 -13.10
CA GLU A 85 -9.38 -16.01 -12.62
C GLU A 85 -9.54 -17.05 -13.73
N ARG A 86 -10.66 -16.97 -14.45
CA ARG A 86 -11.06 -17.91 -15.51
C ARG A 86 -10.07 -17.97 -16.68
N TYR A 87 -9.41 -16.85 -16.98
CA TYR A 87 -8.41 -16.78 -18.04
C TYR A 87 -7.03 -17.26 -17.59
N LEU A 88 -6.77 -17.24 -16.28
CA LEU A 88 -5.52 -17.68 -15.68
C LEU A 88 -5.52 -19.17 -15.31
N GLU A 89 -6.70 -19.79 -15.16
CA GLU A 89 -6.86 -21.24 -14.91
C GLU A 89 -6.15 -22.14 -15.94
N TRP A 90 -5.94 -21.65 -17.16
CA TRP A 90 -5.23 -22.40 -18.20
C TRP A 90 -3.70 -22.38 -18.06
N LEU A 91 -3.14 -21.51 -17.22
CA LEU A 91 -1.70 -21.41 -17.00
C LEU A 91 -1.21 -22.50 -16.02
N PRO A 92 -0.10 -23.18 -16.32
CA PRO A 92 0.50 -24.14 -15.40
C PRO A 92 1.11 -23.41 -14.19
N GLY A 93 0.47 -23.55 -13.02
CA GLY A 93 0.95 -23.05 -11.73
C GLY A 93 -0.18 -22.81 -10.73
N ASP A 94 0.18 -22.64 -9.45
CA ASP A 94 -0.76 -22.19 -8.42
C ASP A 94 -1.12 -20.72 -8.68
N VAL A 95 -2.23 -20.51 -9.39
CA VAL A 95 -2.76 -19.17 -9.65
C VAL A 95 -3.28 -18.59 -8.32
N PRO A 96 -2.81 -17.41 -7.88
CA PRO A 96 -3.37 -16.74 -6.72
C PRO A 96 -4.88 -16.53 -6.93
N SER A 97 -5.71 -16.86 -5.93
CA SER A 97 -7.16 -16.67 -5.98
C SER A 97 -7.63 -15.60 -4.99
N GLY A 98 -8.80 -15.02 -5.28
CA GLY A 98 -9.46 -14.01 -4.44
C GLY A 98 -8.57 -12.79 -4.16
N THR A 99 -8.44 -12.42 -2.89
CA THR A 99 -7.79 -11.17 -2.49
C THR A 99 -6.30 -11.06 -2.85
N ARG A 100 -5.61 -12.20 -3.02
CA ARG A 100 -4.21 -12.21 -3.48
C ARG A 100 -4.12 -11.86 -4.97
N LEU A 101 -5.11 -12.27 -5.76
CA LEU A 101 -5.19 -11.94 -7.18
C LEU A 101 -5.47 -10.45 -7.39
N ASP A 102 -6.43 -9.88 -6.64
CA ASP A 102 -6.74 -8.45 -6.71
C ASP A 102 -5.49 -7.59 -6.46
N ARG A 103 -4.72 -7.97 -5.44
CA ARG A 103 -3.48 -7.29 -5.07
C ARG A 103 -2.38 -7.45 -6.13
N ALA A 104 -2.28 -8.63 -6.75
CA ALA A 104 -1.36 -8.86 -7.86
C ALA A 104 -1.76 -8.06 -9.10
N MET A 105 -3.06 -7.97 -9.40
CA MET A 105 -3.61 -7.19 -10.50
C MET A 105 -3.35 -5.70 -10.30
N ASP A 106 -3.61 -5.16 -9.11
CA ASP A 106 -3.30 -3.77 -8.77
C ASP A 106 -1.82 -3.43 -8.99
N ALA A 107 -0.93 -4.31 -8.53
CA ALA A 107 0.50 -4.14 -8.71
C ALA A 107 0.88 -4.18 -10.20
N ALA A 108 0.35 -5.14 -10.97
CA ALA A 108 0.64 -5.28 -12.39
C ALA A 108 0.15 -4.07 -13.21
N VAL A 109 -1.09 -3.63 -12.99
CA VAL A 109 -1.66 -2.43 -13.62
C VAL A 109 -0.84 -1.20 -13.24
N GLY A 110 -0.55 -1.04 -11.94
CA GLY A 110 0.29 0.04 -11.46
C GLY A 110 1.66 0.03 -12.15
N THR A 111 2.28 -1.14 -12.33
CA THR A 111 3.59 -1.26 -12.99
C THR A 111 3.53 -0.80 -14.44
N VAL A 112 2.46 -1.13 -15.17
CA VAL A 112 2.27 -0.64 -16.55
C VAL A 112 2.15 0.88 -16.56
N VAL A 113 1.32 1.44 -15.68
CA VAL A 113 1.11 2.90 -15.58
C VAL A 113 2.41 3.63 -15.21
N MET A 114 3.12 3.17 -14.17
CA MET A 114 4.39 3.76 -13.76
C MET A 114 5.48 3.57 -14.83
N GLY A 115 5.46 2.44 -15.54
CA GLY A 115 6.34 2.19 -16.68
C GLY A 115 6.14 3.21 -17.80
N ILE A 116 4.88 3.52 -18.13
CA ILE A 116 4.54 4.56 -19.11
C ILE A 116 5.00 5.94 -18.63
N ILE A 117 4.77 6.29 -17.36
CA ILE A 117 5.17 7.60 -16.80
C ILE A 117 6.70 7.76 -16.82
N ILE A 118 7.43 6.80 -16.26
CA ILE A 118 8.90 6.83 -16.21
C ILE A 118 9.49 6.79 -17.62
N GLY A 119 8.98 5.88 -18.47
CA GLY A 119 9.42 5.75 -19.86
C GLY A 119 9.19 7.03 -20.66
N SER A 120 8.04 7.68 -20.48
CA SER A 120 7.73 8.96 -21.13
C SER A 120 8.65 10.08 -20.65
N LEU A 121 8.91 10.19 -19.35
CA LEU A 121 9.84 11.17 -18.81
C LEU A 121 11.24 11.02 -19.40
N LEU A 122 11.77 9.79 -19.45
CA LEU A 122 13.07 9.51 -20.04
C LEU A 122 13.08 9.77 -21.55
N GLY A 123 12.02 9.40 -22.25
CA GLY A 123 11.87 9.63 -23.69
C GLY A 123 11.81 11.12 -24.05
N ILE A 124 11.00 11.90 -23.32
CA ILE A 124 10.89 13.36 -23.49
C ILE A 124 12.22 14.03 -23.15
N GLY A 125 12.87 13.65 -22.05
CA GLY A 125 14.19 14.17 -21.68
C GLY A 125 15.22 13.93 -22.77
N ARG A 126 15.25 12.72 -23.36
CA ARG A 126 16.12 12.39 -24.48
C ARG A 126 15.81 13.24 -25.71
N TYR A 127 14.54 13.37 -26.08
CA TYR A 127 14.12 14.17 -27.24
C TYR A 127 14.52 15.64 -27.10
N ILE A 128 14.28 16.24 -25.93
CA ILE A 128 14.67 17.63 -25.63
C ILE A 128 16.18 17.81 -25.71
N SER A 129 16.94 16.86 -25.17
CA SER A 129 18.41 16.92 -25.18
C SER A 129 19.00 16.74 -26.58
N GLN A 130 18.38 15.92 -27.44
CA GLN A 130 18.85 15.71 -28.80
C GLN A 130 18.57 16.89 -29.73
N ASN A 131 17.49 17.62 -29.47
CA ASN A 131 17.05 18.77 -30.26
C ASN A 131 17.44 20.12 -29.64
N GLU A 132 18.27 20.11 -28.59
CA GLU A 132 18.75 21.30 -27.86
C GLU A 132 17.62 22.27 -27.43
N LEU A 133 16.42 21.73 -27.16
CA LEU A 133 15.21 22.53 -26.92
C LEU A 133 15.21 23.27 -25.57
N LEU A 134 16.03 22.83 -24.63
CA LEU A 134 16.20 23.46 -23.32
C LEU A 134 17.69 23.53 -22.96
N ALA A 135 18.14 24.68 -22.46
CA ALA A 135 19.52 24.87 -21.98
C ALA A 135 19.93 23.90 -20.87
N VAL A 136 18.94 23.38 -20.14
CA VAL A 136 19.13 22.46 -18.99
C VAL A 136 19.14 20.98 -19.45
N GLY A 137 18.86 20.70 -20.74
CA GLY A 137 18.88 19.37 -21.34
C GLY A 137 17.89 18.38 -20.69
N ALA A 138 18.26 17.09 -20.66
CA ALA A 138 17.45 16.02 -20.06
C ALA A 138 17.40 16.02 -18.53
N SER A 139 18.24 16.83 -17.87
CA SER A 139 18.51 16.70 -16.43
C SER A 139 17.28 16.83 -15.50
N PRO A 140 16.28 17.70 -15.77
CA PRO A 140 15.10 17.79 -14.90
C PRO A 140 14.23 16.52 -14.95
N PHE A 141 14.14 15.88 -16.11
CA PHE A 141 13.35 14.66 -16.29
C PHE A 141 13.99 13.48 -15.58
N THR A 142 15.32 13.34 -15.71
CA THR A 142 16.08 12.32 -14.98
C THR A 142 16.01 12.54 -13.48
N ALA A 143 16.07 13.79 -13.01
CA ALA A 143 15.92 14.11 -11.60
C ALA A 143 14.53 13.72 -11.07
N LEU A 144 13.46 13.99 -11.84
CA LEU A 144 12.10 13.61 -11.46
C LEU A 144 11.94 12.08 -11.38
N VAL A 145 12.48 11.34 -12.35
CA VAL A 145 12.51 9.86 -12.31
C VAL A 145 13.28 9.36 -11.09
N THR A 146 14.41 9.98 -10.78
CA THR A 146 15.24 9.60 -9.62
C THR A 146 14.51 9.85 -8.30
N LEU A 147 13.65 10.87 -8.23
CA LEU A 147 12.84 11.20 -7.06
C LEU A 147 11.67 10.22 -6.85
N LEU A 148 11.18 9.54 -7.90
CA LEU A 148 10.09 8.58 -7.76
C LEU A 148 10.47 7.37 -6.90
N LEU A 149 11.72 6.90 -6.95
CA LEU A 149 12.19 5.77 -6.15
C LEU A 149 12.17 6.02 -4.63
N PRO A 150 12.78 7.09 -4.08
CA PRO A 150 12.68 7.38 -2.66
C PRO A 150 11.25 7.69 -2.25
N LEU A 151 10.44 8.33 -3.11
CA LEU A 151 9.03 8.57 -2.81
C LEU A 151 8.23 7.26 -2.73
N ALA A 152 8.52 6.29 -3.60
CA ALA A 152 7.94 4.96 -3.54
C ALA A 152 8.32 4.21 -2.27
N LEU A 153 9.58 4.32 -1.82
CA LEU A 153 10.02 3.78 -0.54
C LEU A 153 9.24 4.41 0.63
N VAL A 154 9.12 5.73 0.66
CA VAL A 154 8.33 6.45 1.67
C VAL A 154 6.87 5.99 1.64
N ALA A 155 6.29 5.81 0.46
CA ALA A 155 4.92 5.33 0.32
C ALA A 155 4.75 3.91 0.90
N LEU A 156 5.69 2.99 0.65
CA LEU A 156 5.67 1.65 1.24
C LEU A 156 5.79 1.68 2.76
N VAL A 157 6.68 2.54 3.28
CA VAL A 157 6.86 2.72 4.73
C VAL A 157 5.57 3.25 5.37
N LEU A 158 4.95 4.27 4.78
CA LEU A 158 3.66 4.78 5.27
C LEU A 158 2.56 3.72 5.16
N ALA A 159 2.52 2.94 4.08
CA ALA A 159 1.55 1.85 3.93
C ALA A 159 1.70 0.82 5.05
N SER A 160 2.93 0.47 5.43
CA SER A 160 3.22 -0.44 6.54
C SER A 160 2.79 0.15 7.89
N PHE A 161 3.07 1.42 8.17
CA PHE A 161 2.63 2.06 9.40
C PHE A 161 1.11 2.26 9.51
N LEU A 162 0.42 2.34 8.38
CA LEU A 162 -1.04 2.48 8.32
C LEU A 162 -1.76 1.13 8.38
N GLN A 163 -1.04 0.00 8.31
CA GLN A 163 -1.61 -1.31 8.58
C GLN A 163 -1.86 -1.43 10.08
N SER A 164 -3.06 -1.82 10.47
CA SER A 164 -3.39 -2.06 11.87
C SER A 164 -4.45 -3.15 12.02
N VAL A 165 -4.25 -4.03 12.99
CA VAL A 165 -5.20 -5.11 13.31
C VAL A 165 -5.48 -5.06 14.79
N GLY A 166 -6.76 -4.99 15.14
CA GLY A 166 -7.19 -4.89 16.53
C GLY A 166 -8.64 -5.29 16.75
N THR A 167 -9.03 -5.40 18.00
CA THR A 167 -10.41 -5.54 18.45
C THR A 167 -10.67 -4.53 19.53
N PHE A 168 -11.79 -3.83 19.43
CA PHE A 168 -12.26 -2.90 20.43
C PHE A 168 -13.42 -3.55 21.17
N ASP A 169 -13.20 -3.86 22.44
CA ASP A 169 -14.27 -4.34 23.31
C ASP A 169 -14.86 -3.15 24.05
N ARG A 170 -16.12 -2.82 23.74
CA ARG A 170 -16.85 -1.69 24.34
C ARG A 170 -17.20 -1.95 25.80
N ASP A 171 -17.56 -3.18 26.15
CA ASP A 171 -17.98 -3.55 27.50
C ASP A 171 -16.79 -3.63 28.44
N ALA A 172 -15.69 -4.22 27.97
CA ALA A 172 -14.44 -4.30 28.74
C ALA A 172 -13.62 -3.01 28.70
N GLN A 173 -14.07 -1.97 27.97
CA GLN A 173 -13.34 -0.72 27.73
C GLN A 173 -11.86 -0.97 27.38
N THR A 174 -11.59 -2.00 26.57
CA THR A 174 -10.22 -2.46 26.30
C THR A 174 -9.99 -2.57 24.79
N ILE A 175 -8.88 -2.00 24.33
CA ILE A 175 -8.38 -2.16 22.97
C ILE A 175 -7.37 -3.31 22.94
N TYR A 176 -7.67 -4.37 22.21
CA TYR A 176 -6.74 -5.46 21.92
C TYR A 176 -6.08 -5.21 20.57
N LEU A 177 -4.78 -4.93 20.56
CA LEU A 177 -3.95 -4.91 19.37
C LEU A 177 -3.37 -6.29 19.15
N TYR A 178 -3.36 -6.77 17.90
CA TYR A 178 -2.79 -8.09 17.57
C TYR A 178 -1.35 -7.98 17.05
N GLU A 179 -0.97 -6.83 16.49
CA GLU A 179 0.40 -6.54 16.04
C GLU A 179 0.79 -5.10 16.41
N PRO A 180 1.61 -4.90 17.47
CA PRO A 180 2.03 -5.90 18.47
C PRO A 180 0.86 -6.36 19.36
N LYS A 181 0.93 -7.61 19.86
CA LYS A 181 -0.05 -8.15 20.83
C LYS A 181 -0.05 -7.32 22.11
N GLN A 182 -1.06 -6.47 22.29
CA GLN A 182 -1.13 -5.57 23.44
C GLN A 182 -2.60 -5.27 23.78
N ALA A 183 -2.97 -5.48 25.05
CA ALA A 183 -4.25 -5.02 25.58
C ALA A 183 -4.05 -3.64 26.21
N ILE A 184 -4.88 -2.68 25.84
CA ILE A 184 -4.87 -1.31 26.34
C ILE A 184 -6.20 -1.07 27.02
N ASP A 185 -6.17 -0.99 28.34
CA ASP A 185 -7.31 -0.55 29.14
C ASP A 185 -7.52 0.96 28.92
N LEU A 186 -8.74 1.37 28.60
CA LEU A 186 -9.09 2.78 28.36
C LEU A 186 -9.16 3.57 29.67
N ALA A 187 -9.34 2.92 30.82
CA ALA A 187 -9.43 3.58 32.13
C ALA A 187 -8.11 4.26 32.55
N VAL A 188 -6.98 3.85 31.97
CA VAL A 188 -5.67 4.48 32.19
C VAL A 188 -5.36 5.60 31.18
N ILE A 189 -6.29 5.97 30.31
CA ILE A 189 -6.14 7.02 29.31
C ILE A 189 -6.84 8.29 29.79
N GLU A 190 -6.09 9.38 29.92
CA GLU A 190 -6.55 10.69 30.41
C GLU A 190 -7.18 11.53 29.29
N ASP A 191 -6.62 11.46 28.08
CA ASP A 191 -7.06 12.27 26.95
C ASP A 191 -6.81 11.54 25.63
N VAL A 192 -7.74 11.73 24.69
CA VAL A 192 -7.70 11.14 23.35
C VAL A 192 -7.91 12.23 22.32
N SER A 193 -6.85 12.50 21.55
CA SER A 193 -6.93 13.37 20.38
C SER A 193 -7.12 12.54 19.11
N VAL A 194 -8.19 12.82 18.37
CA VAL A 194 -8.51 12.17 17.10
C VAL A 194 -8.11 13.08 15.94
N ARG A 195 -7.22 12.59 15.06
CA ARG A 195 -6.91 13.26 13.79
C ARG A 195 -7.33 12.40 12.60
N PRO A 196 -8.38 12.77 11.85
CA PRO A 196 -8.77 12.04 10.65
C PRO A 196 -7.78 12.26 9.50
N ILE A 197 -7.45 11.18 8.79
CA ILE A 197 -6.61 11.16 7.59
C ILE A 197 -7.28 10.25 6.56
N GLY A 198 -8.10 10.82 5.68
CA GLY A 198 -8.84 10.07 4.66
C GLY A 198 -9.82 9.07 5.28
N ASP A 199 -9.63 7.80 4.99
CA ASP A 199 -10.38 6.66 5.56
C ASP A 199 -9.77 6.15 6.89
N ALA A 200 -8.82 6.88 7.48
CA ALA A 200 -8.14 6.57 8.74
C ALA A 200 -8.41 7.62 9.81
N ALA A 201 -8.26 7.23 11.07
CA ALA A 201 -8.12 8.15 12.19
C ALA A 201 -6.87 7.79 13.00
N VAL A 202 -6.02 8.78 13.24
CA VAL A 202 -4.88 8.67 14.15
C VAL A 202 -5.35 9.10 15.52
N LEU A 203 -5.42 8.16 16.44
CA LEU A 203 -5.62 8.38 17.87
C LEU A 203 -4.27 8.72 18.50
N SER A 204 -4.18 9.86 19.18
CA SER A 204 -3.09 10.14 20.11
C SER A 204 -3.61 9.94 21.52
N LEU A 205 -3.04 8.97 22.23
CA LEU A 205 -3.45 8.56 23.57
C LEU A 205 -2.52 9.18 24.60
N ARG A 206 -3.07 9.91 25.57
CA ARG A 206 -2.34 10.39 26.74
C ARG A 206 -2.69 9.51 27.93
N TYR A 207 -1.69 8.85 28.51
CA TYR A 207 -1.88 7.96 29.66
C TYR A 207 -1.82 8.75 30.96
N ALA A 208 -2.74 8.44 31.88
CA ALA A 208 -2.64 8.84 33.27
C ALA A 208 -1.36 8.23 33.89
N GLN A 209 -0.68 8.96 34.77
CA GLN A 209 0.47 8.46 35.53
C GLN A 209 0.10 8.27 37.00
N PRO A 210 -0.69 7.24 37.35
CA PRO A 210 -1.07 6.98 38.73
C PRO A 210 0.20 6.74 39.57
N GLY A 211 0.41 7.57 40.59
CA GLY A 211 1.59 7.50 41.45
C GLY A 211 2.93 7.87 40.79
N GLY A 212 2.91 8.57 39.64
CA GLY A 212 4.14 8.96 38.92
C GLY A 212 4.83 7.79 38.21
N GLN A 213 4.18 6.63 38.10
CA GLN A 213 4.70 5.49 37.35
C GLN A 213 4.35 5.58 35.86
N TYR A 214 5.29 5.16 35.03
CA TYR A 214 5.12 5.13 33.59
C TYR A 214 4.24 3.95 33.17
N VAL A 215 3.10 4.23 32.54
CA VAL A 215 2.25 3.21 31.91
C VAL A 215 2.78 2.89 30.53
N GLN A 216 3.07 1.61 30.28
CA GLN A 216 3.52 1.13 28.97
C GLN A 216 2.33 1.02 28.01
N GLY A 217 2.43 1.68 26.86
CA GLY A 217 1.41 1.60 25.81
C GLY A 217 1.75 2.46 24.60
N PRO A 218 1.16 2.17 23.44
CA PRO A 218 1.36 2.97 22.24
C PRO A 218 0.73 4.35 22.45
N ARG A 219 1.49 5.40 22.19
CA ARG A 219 1.01 6.79 22.29
C ARG A 219 0.23 7.25 21.06
N ARG A 220 0.40 6.53 19.96
CA ARG A 220 -0.29 6.78 18.69
C ARG A 220 -0.79 5.47 18.14
N LEU A 221 -2.07 5.45 17.79
CA LEU A 221 -2.73 4.30 17.22
C LEU A 221 -3.50 4.73 15.97
N VAL A 222 -3.43 3.93 14.91
CA VAL A 222 -4.21 4.17 13.68
C VAL A 222 -5.39 3.20 13.68
N VAL A 223 -6.60 3.74 13.66
CA VAL A 223 -7.84 2.94 13.67
C VAL A 223 -8.85 3.45 12.62
N PRO A 224 -9.90 2.68 12.30
CA PRO A 224 -11.01 3.18 11.50
C PRO A 224 -11.71 4.39 12.17
N PRO A 225 -12.25 5.35 11.40
CA PRO A 225 -12.95 6.52 11.95
C PRO A 225 -14.17 6.20 12.82
N ALA A 226 -14.80 5.02 12.64
CA ALA A 226 -15.86 4.55 13.52
C ALA A 226 -15.30 4.22 14.92
N VAL A 227 -14.28 3.35 14.98
CA VAL A 227 -13.59 2.97 16.23
C VAL A 227 -13.01 4.20 16.93
N ALA A 228 -12.40 5.13 16.20
CA ALA A 228 -11.88 6.36 16.81
C ALA A 228 -12.96 7.24 17.47
N ARG A 229 -14.17 7.29 16.87
CA ARG A 229 -15.30 8.02 17.46
C ARG A 229 -15.80 7.33 18.72
N ASP A 230 -15.89 6.01 18.70
CA ASP A 230 -16.35 5.23 19.85
C ASP A 230 -15.36 5.36 21.02
N VAL A 231 -14.06 5.22 20.77
CA VAL A 231 -13.00 5.41 21.78
C VAL A 231 -13.05 6.82 22.36
N ALA A 232 -13.17 7.85 21.51
CA ALA A 232 -13.25 9.23 21.98
C ALA A 232 -14.55 9.51 22.76
N ALA A 233 -15.66 8.86 22.41
CA ALA A 233 -16.93 8.99 23.13
C ALA A 233 -16.87 8.38 24.53
N ILE A 234 -16.15 7.27 24.71
CA ILE A 234 -15.96 6.65 26.02
C ILE A 234 -15.02 7.48 26.90
N VAL A 235 -13.84 7.87 26.39
CA VAL A 235 -12.84 8.58 27.19
C VAL A 235 -13.22 10.04 27.49
N ASN A 236 -13.84 10.74 26.52
CA ASN A 236 -14.24 12.14 26.72
C ASN A 236 -15.69 12.29 27.21
N GLY A 237 -16.48 11.20 27.21
CA GLY A 237 -17.87 11.19 27.65
C GLY A 237 -18.05 10.99 29.16
N GLU A 238 -17.00 10.66 29.90
CA GLU A 238 -16.98 10.66 31.37
C GLU A 238 -16.72 12.06 31.96
N GLN A 239 -17.55 13.04 31.58
CA GLN A 239 -17.72 14.28 32.34
C GLN A 239 -19.17 14.48 32.79
#